data_AF-A0A7C5IJ96-F1
#
_entry.id   AF-A0A7C5IJ96-F1
#
_cell.length_a   1.000
_cell.length_b   1.000
_cell.length_c   1.000
_cell.angle_alpha   90.00
_cell.angle_beta   90.00
_cell.angle_gamma   90.00
#
_symmetry.space_group_name_H-M   'P 1'
#
loop_
_entity.id
_entity.type
_entity.pdbx_description
1 polymer ?
#
loop_
_entity_poly.entity_id
_entity_poly.type
_entity_poly.pdbx_seq_one_letter_code
_entity_poly.pdbx_strand_id
1 'polypeptide(L)'
;MKQDDNSSIVRRWVPALLLILLGLVVAVLTLYYLRVRYDWDDILYWFWQLAVHLSHTRLAIAIASMGLAVWLTARWLSGAHVAHAALAAFGLGVLVDAIILLSLEPLRISFGPLLLPLALLAAVRGAVALVLVLLAWLLHRVVRPASTWPLLHAAAQVLIAVVVVDGMVIEPARLTVSRVSVQDPYAIASSRPLRIVQISDLHIERVNDLTDHLVAQVNSLEPDLIVLTGDFLNSSFTTDPQAQADLVRVLGALRAKEGIYAVRGNVDAPAATARLLSGLPIVLLEGEWVNLEIGGHCVSLCGVPMDDLEQDRRVLADLVRVGPHDCFRVLLYHSPNLVPEAVAAGFDLFPTGHTHGGQIRLPFYGALMTSCIYGKRYEMGPYHVGNTLIYVSRGIGMEGWLVPRMRFLCPPEIVVYDIK
;
A
#
# COMPACT_ATOMS: atom_id res chain seq x y z
N MET A 1 10.75 -11.09 60.65
CA MET A 1 9.88 -10.25 59.78
C MET A 1 10.69 -9.06 59.29
N LYS A 2 11.21 -9.11 58.05
CA LYS A 2 11.69 -7.89 57.37
C LYS A 2 10.47 -7.29 56.68
N GLN A 3 10.06 -6.10 57.10
CA GLN A 3 9.08 -5.30 56.40
C GLN A 3 9.70 -4.87 55.07
N ASP A 4 9.22 -5.44 53.97
CA ASP A 4 9.64 -5.04 52.63
C ASP A 4 9.23 -3.59 52.39
N ASP A 5 10.24 -2.75 52.14
CA ASP A 5 10.12 -1.34 51.82
C ASP A 5 9.59 -1.17 50.37
N ASN A 6 8.31 -1.47 50.17
CA ASN A 6 7.61 -1.17 48.92
C ASN A 6 7.54 0.35 48.64
N SER A 7 7.77 1.19 49.65
CA SER A 7 7.66 2.65 49.55
C SER A 7 8.81 3.29 48.78
N SER A 8 10.04 2.75 48.89
CA SER A 8 11.20 3.25 48.13
C SER A 8 11.15 2.86 46.66
N ILE A 9 10.57 1.71 46.32
CA ILE A 9 10.33 1.31 44.94
C ILE A 9 9.34 2.29 44.30
N VAL A 10 8.14 2.47 44.86
CA VAL A 10 7.12 3.36 44.26
C VAL A 10 7.65 4.80 44.10
N ARG A 11 8.33 5.36 45.09
CA ARG A 11 8.90 6.72 45.00
C ARG A 11 9.99 6.86 43.92
N ARG A 12 10.69 5.79 43.59
CA ARG A 12 11.78 5.80 42.60
C ARG A 12 11.27 5.68 41.15
N TRP A 13 10.10 5.07 40.94
CA TRP A 13 9.57 4.76 39.60
C TRP A 13 8.49 5.73 39.11
N VAL A 14 7.74 6.37 40.01
CA VAL A 14 6.68 7.32 39.65
C VAL A 14 7.17 8.45 38.72
N PRO A 15 8.32 9.10 38.96
CA PRO A 15 8.79 10.18 38.07
C PRO A 15 9.12 9.70 36.65
N ALA A 16 9.72 8.51 36.52
CA ALA A 16 10.08 7.95 35.22
C ALA A 16 8.85 7.50 34.43
N LEU A 17 7.88 6.86 35.10
CA LEU A 17 6.59 6.52 34.50
C LEU A 17 5.83 7.76 34.05
N LEU A 18 5.83 8.82 34.86
CA LEU A 18 5.22 10.10 34.50
C LEU A 18 5.90 10.75 33.29
N LEU A 19 7.23 10.68 33.18
CA LEU A 19 7.96 11.20 32.02
C LEU A 19 7.69 10.39 30.74
N ILE A 20 7.63 9.06 30.83
CA ILE A 20 7.29 8.20 29.70
C ILE A 20 5.83 8.45 29.27
N LEU A 21 4.90 8.48 30.22
CA LEU A 21 3.49 8.81 29.97
C LEU A 21 3.34 10.21 29.36
N LEU A 22 4.07 11.20 29.88
CA LEU A 22 4.05 12.55 29.33
C LEU A 22 4.59 12.57 27.90
N GLY A 23 5.71 11.88 27.62
CA GLY A 23 6.25 11.76 26.27
C GLY A 23 5.29 11.07 25.30
N LEU A 24 4.62 10.01 25.75
CA LEU A 24 3.60 9.29 24.97
C LEU A 24 2.35 10.15 24.72
N VAL A 25 1.88 10.88 25.75
CA VAL A 25 0.75 11.80 25.64
C VAL A 25 1.09 12.96 24.71
N VAL A 26 2.28 13.55 24.82
CA VAL A 26 2.73 14.60 23.91
C VAL A 26 2.83 14.06 22.48
N ALA A 27 3.43 12.89 22.28
CA ALA A 27 3.52 12.28 20.95
C ALA A 27 2.13 12.00 20.34
N VAL A 28 1.21 11.42 21.13
CA VAL A 28 -0.17 11.15 20.70
C VAL A 28 -0.93 12.45 20.41
N LEU A 29 -0.81 13.47 21.27
CA LEU A 29 -1.44 14.77 21.06
C LEU A 29 -0.85 15.50 19.86
N THR A 30 0.47 15.41 19.63
CA THR A 30 1.12 15.95 18.44
C THR A 30 0.65 15.23 17.19
N LEU A 31 0.60 13.90 17.18
CA LEU A 31 0.09 13.12 16.05
C LEU A 31 -1.40 13.39 15.81
N TYR A 32 -2.20 13.50 16.86
CA TYR A 32 -3.61 13.87 16.77
C TYR A 32 -3.80 15.29 16.24
N TYR A 33 -3.04 16.26 16.77
CA TYR A 33 -3.05 17.65 16.31
C TYR A 33 -2.66 17.76 14.84
N LEU A 34 -1.59 17.07 14.44
CA LEU A 34 -1.16 17.01 13.05
C LEU A 34 -2.27 16.39 12.20
N ARG A 35 -2.87 15.27 12.63
CA ARG A 35 -3.97 14.60 11.92
C ARG A 35 -5.22 15.46 11.76
N VAL A 36 -5.56 16.29 12.75
CA VAL A 36 -6.72 17.19 12.68
C VAL A 36 -6.46 18.36 11.73
N ARG A 37 -5.20 18.77 11.57
CA ARG A 37 -4.83 20.01 10.86
C ARG A 37 -4.29 19.79 9.45
N TYR A 38 -3.76 18.60 9.17
CA TYR A 38 -3.09 18.24 7.93
C TYR A 38 -3.53 16.84 7.51
N ASP A 39 -3.59 16.58 6.21
CA ASP A 39 -3.78 15.21 5.75
C ASP A 39 -2.55 14.34 6.09
N TRP A 40 -2.73 13.03 6.20
CA TRP A 40 -1.59 12.12 6.40
C TRP A 40 -0.59 12.25 5.25
N ASP A 41 -1.07 12.44 4.03
CA ASP A 41 -0.23 12.61 2.85
C ASP A 41 0.65 13.86 2.97
N ASP A 42 0.12 14.97 3.51
CA ASP A 42 0.90 16.17 3.81
C ASP A 42 1.93 15.89 4.91
N ILE A 43 1.52 15.34 6.06
CA ILE A 43 2.45 15.07 7.17
C ILE A 43 3.61 14.18 6.71
N LEU A 44 3.30 13.15 5.94
CA LEU A 44 4.27 12.19 5.44
C LEU A 44 5.12 12.79 4.32
N TYR A 45 4.57 13.65 3.48
CA TYR A 45 5.36 14.46 2.54
C TYR A 45 6.38 15.33 3.27
N TRP A 46 6.01 15.96 4.39
CA TRP A 46 6.95 16.76 5.18
C TRP A 46 8.03 15.91 5.86
N PHE A 47 7.66 14.74 6.41
CA PHE A 47 8.63 13.79 6.95
C PHE A 47 9.56 13.23 5.86
N TRP A 48 9.03 12.99 4.67
CA TRP A 48 9.79 12.56 3.50
C TRP A 48 10.74 13.66 3.03
N GLN A 49 10.27 14.89 2.88
CA GLN A 49 11.13 16.04 2.55
C GLN A 49 12.25 16.16 3.59
N LEU A 50 11.93 16.02 4.88
CA LEU A 50 12.94 15.98 5.92
C LEU A 50 13.93 14.82 5.70
N ALA A 51 13.44 13.60 5.43
CA ALA A 51 14.24 12.39 5.24
C ALA A 51 15.13 12.42 4.00
N VAL A 52 14.65 12.93 2.86
CA VAL A 52 15.44 13.13 1.63
C VAL A 52 16.55 14.16 1.84
N HIS A 53 16.30 15.16 2.69
CA HIS A 53 17.31 16.15 3.08
C HIS A 53 18.24 15.66 4.21
N LEU A 54 17.98 14.48 4.80
CA LEU A 54 18.94 13.86 5.72
C LEU A 54 20.08 13.25 4.90
N SER A 55 21.29 13.77 5.06
CA SER A 55 22.47 13.15 4.47
C SER A 55 22.64 11.71 4.97
N HIS A 56 23.33 10.88 4.18
CA HIS A 56 23.66 9.50 4.56
C HIS A 56 24.24 9.39 5.98
N THR A 57 25.04 10.39 6.38
CA THR A 57 25.60 10.52 7.73
C THR A 57 24.51 10.65 8.80
N ARG A 58 23.46 11.45 8.57
CA ARG A 58 22.37 11.63 9.55
C ARG A 58 21.54 10.36 9.73
N LEU A 59 21.27 9.62 8.65
CA LEU A 59 20.59 8.32 8.71
C LEU A 59 21.43 7.28 9.47
N ALA A 60 22.73 7.21 9.22
CA ALA A 60 23.64 6.34 9.97
C ALA A 60 23.68 6.71 11.47
N ILE A 61 23.75 8.00 11.79
CA ILE A 61 23.69 8.50 13.19
C ILE A 61 22.35 8.12 13.83
N ALA A 62 21.24 8.20 13.11
CA ALA A 62 19.92 7.83 13.63
C ALA A 62 19.85 6.33 13.99
N ILE A 63 20.34 5.44 13.12
CA ILE A 63 20.42 3.99 13.38
C ILE A 63 21.29 3.71 14.61
N ALA A 64 22.47 4.34 14.70
CA ALA A 64 23.37 4.19 15.83
C ALA A 64 22.74 4.69 17.15
N SER A 65 22.04 5.84 17.10
CA SER A 65 21.34 6.41 18.25
C SER A 65 20.23 5.50 18.75
N MET A 66 19.55 4.79 17.84
CA MET A 66 18.51 3.82 18.19
C MET A 66 19.08 2.60 18.90
N GLY A 67 20.20 2.07 18.41
CA GLY A 67 20.94 1.01 19.10
C GLY A 67 21.40 1.43 20.50
N LEU A 68 21.94 2.64 20.63
CA LEU A 68 22.33 3.20 21.92
C LEU A 68 21.13 3.34 22.87
N ALA A 69 19.98 3.80 22.39
CA ALA A 69 18.76 3.90 23.18
C ALA A 69 18.26 2.52 23.68
N VAL A 70 18.26 1.51 22.80
CA VAL A 70 17.95 0.11 23.20
C VAL A 70 18.89 -0.36 24.30
N TRP A 71 20.20 -0.13 24.14
CA TRP A 71 21.20 -0.54 25.12
C TRP A 71 21.05 0.18 26.46
N LEU A 72 20.92 1.51 26.46
CA LEU A 72 20.76 2.32 27.67
C LEU A 72 19.51 1.92 28.47
N THR A 73 18.37 1.78 27.78
CA THR A 73 17.11 1.37 28.42
C THR A 73 17.21 -0.05 28.98
N ALA A 74 17.75 -1.00 28.22
CA ALA A 74 17.98 -2.35 28.69
C ALA A 74 18.94 -2.41 29.88
N ARG A 75 20.01 -1.60 29.86
CA ARG A 75 21.01 -1.53 30.93
C ARG A 75 20.41 -1.01 32.23
N TRP A 76 19.52 -0.02 32.12
CA TRP A 76 18.85 0.60 33.26
C TRP A 76 17.77 -0.32 33.85
N LEU A 77 16.94 -0.94 33.01
CA LEU A 77 15.81 -1.76 33.45
C LEU A 77 16.18 -3.20 33.81
N SER A 78 17.04 -3.83 33.01
CA SER A 78 17.24 -5.29 33.01
C SER A 78 18.69 -5.72 33.25
N GLY A 79 19.61 -4.77 33.45
CA GLY A 79 21.01 -5.03 33.75
C GLY A 79 21.90 -5.25 32.52
N ALA A 80 23.20 -5.40 32.76
CA ALA A 80 24.20 -5.38 31.70
C ALA A 80 24.08 -6.54 30.70
N HIS A 81 23.83 -7.77 31.17
CA HIS A 81 23.75 -8.93 30.28
C HIS A 81 22.63 -8.78 29.23
N VAL A 82 21.43 -8.38 29.66
CA VAL A 82 20.29 -8.16 28.75
C VAL A 82 20.56 -7.00 27.79
N ALA A 83 21.25 -5.94 28.25
CA ALA A 83 21.61 -4.81 27.40
C ALA A 83 22.53 -5.17 26.25
N HIS A 84 23.60 -5.95 26.51
CA HIS A 84 24.51 -6.39 25.46
C HIS A 84 23.82 -7.34 24.47
N ALA A 85 22.98 -8.25 24.96
CA ALA A 85 22.22 -9.16 24.12
C ALA A 85 21.22 -8.41 23.21
N ALA A 86 20.48 -7.44 23.76
CA ALA A 86 19.53 -6.63 23.00
C ALA A 86 20.23 -5.79 21.94
N LEU A 87 21.37 -5.17 22.27
CA LEU A 87 22.18 -4.41 21.31
C LEU A 87 22.76 -5.31 20.20
N ALA A 88 23.30 -6.48 20.57
CA ALA A 88 23.85 -7.43 19.61
C ALA A 88 22.76 -7.96 18.66
N ALA A 89 21.60 -8.33 19.19
CA ALA A 89 20.46 -8.79 18.39
C ALA A 89 19.94 -7.69 17.46
N PHE A 90 19.84 -6.44 17.95
CA PHE A 90 19.49 -5.28 17.11
C PHE A 90 20.51 -5.06 15.99
N GLY A 91 21.81 -4.98 16.32
CA GLY A 91 22.87 -4.73 15.35
C GLY A 91 22.96 -5.82 14.29
N LEU A 92 22.84 -7.09 14.70
CA LEU A 92 22.80 -8.22 13.76
C LEU A 92 21.54 -8.16 12.87
N GLY A 93 20.39 -7.78 13.42
CA GLY A 93 19.16 -7.59 12.65
C GLY A 93 19.30 -6.52 11.56
N VAL A 94 19.87 -5.35 11.91
CA VAL A 94 20.14 -4.28 10.92
C VAL A 94 21.15 -4.73 9.87
N LEU A 95 22.18 -5.49 10.25
CA LEU A 95 23.13 -6.07 9.30
C LEU A 95 22.43 -7.03 8.33
N VAL A 96 21.54 -7.87 8.83
CA VAL A 96 20.73 -8.78 7.99
C VAL A 96 19.84 -7.99 7.03
N ASP A 97 19.18 -6.92 7.47
CA ASP A 97 18.39 -6.06 6.56
C ASP A 97 19.25 -5.44 5.46
N ALA A 98 20.45 -4.95 5.80
CA ALA A 98 21.38 -4.41 4.81
C ALA A 98 21.78 -5.47 3.78
N ILE A 99 22.06 -6.71 4.22
CA ILE A 99 22.35 -7.84 3.32
C ILE A 99 21.15 -8.15 2.43
N ILE A 100 19.93 -8.20 3.00
CA ILE A 100 18.70 -8.43 2.22
C ILE A 100 18.57 -7.36 1.14
N LEU A 101 18.59 -6.08 1.50
CA LEU A 101 18.42 -4.97 0.56
C LEU A 101 19.50 -4.99 -0.53
N LEU A 102 20.77 -5.18 -0.17
CA LEU A 102 21.86 -5.29 -1.16
C LEU A 102 21.72 -6.51 -2.08
N SER A 103 21.06 -7.58 -1.62
CA SER A 103 20.80 -8.77 -2.44
C SER A 103 19.64 -8.61 -3.43
N LEU A 104 18.77 -7.60 -3.24
CA LEU A 104 17.63 -7.33 -4.13
C LEU A 104 18.05 -6.73 -5.48
N GLU A 105 19.13 -5.94 -5.51
CA GLU A 105 19.62 -5.30 -6.74
C GLU A 105 20.02 -6.31 -7.83
N PRO A 106 20.84 -7.35 -7.55
CA PRO A 106 21.11 -8.43 -8.51
C PRO A 106 19.85 -9.17 -8.99
N LEU A 107 18.80 -9.22 -8.16
CA LEU A 107 17.51 -9.83 -8.48
C LEU A 107 16.58 -8.89 -9.27
N ARG A 108 17.02 -7.66 -9.57
CA ARG A 108 16.23 -6.61 -10.22
C ARG A 108 14.94 -6.26 -9.46
N ILE A 109 14.95 -6.44 -8.14
CA ILE A 109 13.86 -6.03 -7.25
C ILE A 109 14.20 -4.64 -6.74
N SER A 110 13.31 -3.69 -6.97
CA SER A 110 13.50 -2.32 -6.53
C SER A 110 13.12 -2.15 -5.06
N PHE A 111 13.94 -1.40 -4.32
CA PHE A 111 13.71 -1.04 -2.92
C PHE A 111 13.97 0.44 -2.64
N GLY A 112 14.17 1.25 -3.69
CA GLY A 112 14.51 2.67 -3.55
C GLY A 112 15.92 2.91 -2.97
N PRO A 113 16.20 4.11 -2.43
CA PRO A 113 17.53 4.46 -1.91
C PRO A 113 17.84 3.69 -0.62
N LEU A 114 18.85 2.82 -0.62
CA LEU A 114 19.21 1.86 0.43
C LEU A 114 19.04 2.34 1.88
N LEU A 115 19.51 3.54 2.22
CA LEU A 115 19.56 3.98 3.61
C LEU A 115 18.19 4.24 4.23
N LEU A 116 17.20 4.63 3.42
CA LEU A 116 15.87 4.91 3.94
C LEU A 116 15.12 3.65 4.40
N PRO A 117 14.92 2.60 3.57
CA PRO A 117 14.30 1.36 4.04
C PRO A 117 15.12 0.74 5.17
N LEU A 118 16.46 0.81 5.13
CA LEU A 118 17.30 0.34 6.23
C LEU A 118 17.03 1.07 7.55
N ALA A 119 16.86 2.39 7.52
CA ALA A 119 16.54 3.18 8.71
C ALA A 119 15.12 2.89 9.24
N LEU A 120 14.13 2.71 8.34
CA LEU A 120 12.77 2.33 8.72
C LEU A 120 12.74 0.94 9.36
N LEU A 121 13.44 -0.04 8.79
CA LEU A 121 13.56 -1.38 9.37
C LEU A 121 14.30 -1.35 10.72
N ALA A 122 15.38 -0.56 10.83
CA ALA A 122 16.06 -0.34 12.10
C ALA A 122 15.11 0.28 13.15
N ALA A 123 14.21 1.19 12.76
CA ALA A 123 13.20 1.75 13.66
C ALA A 123 12.24 0.68 14.19
N VAL A 124 11.72 -0.17 13.30
CA VAL A 124 10.84 -1.29 13.69
C VAL A 124 11.59 -2.25 14.62
N ARG A 125 12.81 -2.65 14.28
CA ARG A 125 13.64 -3.54 15.11
C ARG A 125 13.94 -2.95 16.48
N GLY A 126 14.25 -1.66 16.53
CA GLY A 126 14.50 -0.92 17.77
C GLY A 126 13.26 -0.85 18.65
N ALA A 127 12.10 -0.52 18.08
CA ALA A 127 10.83 -0.49 18.80
C ALA A 127 10.47 -1.87 19.39
N VAL A 128 10.59 -2.95 18.60
CA VAL A 128 10.36 -4.32 19.10
C VAL A 128 11.35 -4.69 20.20
N ALA A 129 12.63 -4.34 20.05
CA ALA A 129 13.63 -4.57 21.09
C ALA A 129 13.27 -3.81 22.38
N LEU A 130 12.85 -2.55 22.31
CA LEU A 130 12.43 -1.77 23.48
C LEU A 130 11.19 -2.38 24.16
N VAL A 131 10.20 -2.83 23.40
CA VAL A 131 9.02 -3.52 23.93
C VAL A 131 9.41 -4.80 24.66
N LEU A 132 10.29 -5.61 24.08
CA LEU A 132 10.76 -6.85 24.72
C LEU A 132 11.58 -6.58 25.98
N VAL A 133 12.40 -5.51 26.01
CA VAL A 133 13.10 -5.07 27.22
C VAL A 133 12.11 -4.65 28.30
N LEU A 134 11.07 -3.90 27.93
CA LEU A 134 10.04 -3.46 28.87
C LEU A 134 9.24 -4.65 29.41
N LEU A 135 8.87 -5.60 28.56
CA LEU A 135 8.22 -6.85 28.96
C LEU A 135 9.13 -7.69 29.85
N ALA A 136 10.44 -7.75 29.55
CA ALA A 136 11.42 -8.41 30.41
C ALA A 136 11.41 -7.84 31.81
N TRP A 137 11.42 -6.52 31.91
CA TRP A 137 11.36 -5.81 33.16
C TRP A 137 10.00 -5.94 33.87
N LEU A 138 8.86 -5.93 33.16
CA LEU A 138 7.55 -6.10 33.80
C LEU A 138 7.35 -7.52 34.34
N LEU A 139 7.84 -8.52 33.58
CA LEU A 139 7.55 -9.93 33.82
C LEU A 139 8.67 -10.66 34.56
N HIS A 140 9.82 -10.02 34.87
CA HIS A 140 10.95 -10.68 35.56
C HIS A 140 10.58 -11.36 36.89
N ARG A 141 9.49 -10.93 37.54
CA ARG A 141 8.98 -11.52 38.80
C ARG A 141 8.07 -12.73 38.61
N VAL A 142 7.57 -12.95 37.39
CA VAL A 142 6.49 -13.91 37.08
C VAL A 142 6.90 -14.93 36.01
N VAL A 143 7.77 -14.55 35.07
CA VAL A 143 8.09 -15.35 33.87
C VAL A 143 9.60 -15.58 33.76
N ARG A 144 10.01 -16.86 33.88
CA ARG A 144 11.27 -17.54 33.48
C ARG A 144 12.62 -16.85 33.84
N PRO A 145 13.75 -17.60 33.93
CA PRO A 145 15.04 -17.01 34.30
C PRO A 145 15.50 -15.94 33.31
N ALA A 146 16.33 -14.99 33.79
CA ALA A 146 16.88 -13.88 32.99
C ALA A 146 17.58 -14.32 31.69
N SER A 147 17.96 -15.60 31.56
CA SER A 147 18.56 -16.20 30.37
C SER A 147 17.61 -16.37 29.18
N THR A 148 16.28 -16.32 29.36
CA THR A 148 15.34 -16.53 28.24
C THR A 148 15.08 -15.27 27.40
N TRP A 149 15.22 -14.08 27.98
CA TRP A 149 14.96 -12.81 27.29
C TRP A 149 15.86 -12.57 26.08
N PRO A 150 17.20 -12.82 26.15
CA PRO A 150 18.06 -12.80 24.97
C PRO A 150 17.58 -13.67 23.80
N LEU A 151 17.08 -14.87 24.10
CA LEU A 151 16.56 -15.79 23.07
C LEU A 151 15.29 -15.23 22.43
N LEU A 152 14.39 -14.62 23.21
CA LEU A 152 13.19 -13.97 22.69
C LEU A 152 13.54 -12.75 21.83
N HIS A 153 14.54 -11.95 22.22
CA HIS A 153 15.07 -10.88 21.38
C HIS A 153 15.59 -11.42 20.05
N ALA A 154 16.45 -12.44 20.08
CA ALA A 154 16.98 -13.03 18.86
C ALA A 154 15.87 -13.61 17.96
N ALA A 155 14.92 -14.36 18.54
CA ALA A 155 13.79 -14.92 17.82
C ALA A 155 12.91 -13.85 17.16
N ALA A 156 12.63 -12.75 17.87
CA ALA A 156 11.87 -11.63 17.31
C ALA A 156 12.62 -10.95 16.14
N GLN A 157 13.94 -10.77 16.25
CA GLN A 157 14.74 -10.19 15.16
C GLN A 157 14.78 -11.12 13.93
N VAL A 158 14.85 -12.44 14.13
CA VAL A 158 14.73 -13.42 13.05
C VAL A 158 13.34 -13.35 12.41
N LEU A 159 12.28 -13.29 13.20
CA LEU A 159 10.91 -13.17 12.69
C LEU A 159 10.72 -11.90 11.83
N ILE A 160 11.26 -10.76 12.27
CA ILE A 160 11.25 -9.53 11.47
C ILE A 160 11.97 -9.76 10.14
N ALA A 161 13.13 -10.42 10.13
CA ALA A 161 13.84 -10.72 8.88
C ALA A 161 13.01 -11.61 7.95
N VAL A 162 12.29 -12.61 8.48
CA VAL A 162 11.38 -13.46 7.69
C VAL A 162 10.26 -12.63 7.08
N VAL A 163 9.64 -11.72 7.85
CA VAL A 163 8.59 -10.82 7.35
C VAL A 163 9.12 -9.87 6.28
N VAL A 164 10.35 -9.36 6.42
CA VAL A 164 10.99 -8.50 5.42
C VAL A 164 11.23 -9.28 4.12
N VAL A 165 11.76 -10.50 4.20
CA VAL A 165 11.98 -11.35 3.01
C VAL A 165 10.65 -11.70 2.34
N ASP A 166 9.65 -12.13 3.12
CA ASP A 166 8.33 -12.42 2.60
C ASP A 166 7.76 -11.19 1.89
N GLY A 167 7.79 -10.03 2.56
CA GLY A 167 7.16 -8.82 2.04
C GLY A 167 7.91 -8.10 0.92
N MET A 168 9.22 -8.30 0.77
CA MET A 168 9.98 -7.70 -0.34
C MET A 168 10.15 -8.63 -1.54
N VAL A 169 10.05 -9.96 -1.33
CA VAL A 169 10.39 -10.94 -2.38
C VAL A 169 9.23 -11.87 -2.70
N ILE A 170 8.62 -12.50 -1.69
CA ILE A 170 7.68 -13.60 -1.91
C ILE A 170 6.28 -13.08 -2.21
N GLU A 171 5.76 -12.22 -1.34
CA GLU A 171 4.40 -11.72 -1.44
C GLU A 171 4.18 -10.77 -2.63
N PRO A 172 5.10 -9.83 -2.94
CA PRO A 172 5.00 -9.03 -4.17
C PRO A 172 5.03 -9.85 -5.46
N ALA A 173 5.65 -11.03 -5.46
CA ALA A 173 5.66 -11.92 -6.62
C ALA A 173 4.39 -12.80 -6.71
N ARG A 174 3.56 -12.84 -5.66
CA ARG A 174 2.38 -13.71 -5.57
C ARG A 174 1.16 -13.05 -6.21
N LEU A 175 1.12 -13.06 -7.54
CA LEU A 175 -0.03 -12.59 -8.31
C LEU A 175 -1.29 -13.40 -7.98
N THR A 176 -2.34 -12.71 -7.51
CA THR A 176 -3.65 -13.30 -7.20
C THR A 176 -4.73 -12.87 -8.19
N VAL A 177 -5.78 -13.67 -8.32
CA VAL A 177 -6.95 -13.34 -9.15
C VAL A 177 -8.19 -13.38 -8.27
N SER A 178 -8.88 -12.25 -8.15
CA SER A 178 -10.17 -12.16 -7.47
C SER A 178 -11.31 -12.10 -8.46
N ARG A 179 -12.39 -12.80 -8.16
CA ARG A 179 -13.57 -12.88 -9.02
C ARG A 179 -14.78 -12.35 -8.28
N VAL A 180 -15.53 -11.48 -8.96
CA VAL A 180 -16.77 -10.91 -8.46
C VAL A 180 -17.86 -11.12 -9.50
N SER A 181 -19.03 -11.53 -9.05
CA SER A 181 -20.20 -11.61 -9.92
C SER A 181 -21.04 -10.36 -9.74
N VAL A 182 -21.42 -9.72 -10.85
CA VAL A 182 -22.27 -8.52 -10.84
C VAL A 182 -23.51 -8.82 -11.65
N GLN A 183 -24.67 -8.36 -11.18
CA GLN A 183 -25.93 -8.52 -11.90
C GLN A 183 -26.12 -7.32 -12.82
N ASP A 184 -26.42 -7.58 -14.08
CA ASP A 184 -26.82 -6.54 -15.04
C ASP A 184 -28.35 -6.54 -15.17
N PRO A 185 -29.05 -5.53 -14.61
CA PRO A 185 -30.50 -5.44 -14.71
C PRO A 185 -31.00 -5.12 -16.12
N TYR A 186 -30.11 -4.76 -17.05
CA TYR A 186 -30.41 -4.42 -18.44
C TYR A 186 -30.08 -5.55 -19.43
N ALA A 187 -29.52 -6.66 -18.95
CA ALA A 187 -29.19 -7.81 -19.78
C ALA A 187 -30.44 -8.41 -20.45
N ILE A 188 -30.35 -8.74 -21.73
CA ILE A 188 -31.41 -9.50 -22.39
C ILE A 188 -31.42 -10.96 -21.91
N ALA A 189 -32.57 -11.64 -22.01
CA ALA A 189 -32.73 -12.99 -21.47
C ALA A 189 -31.75 -14.05 -22.05
N SER A 190 -31.18 -13.81 -23.23
CA SER A 190 -30.22 -14.68 -23.90
C SER A 190 -28.76 -14.22 -23.76
N SER A 191 -28.46 -13.30 -22.85
CA SER A 191 -27.09 -12.80 -22.65
C SER A 191 -26.17 -13.90 -22.15
N ARG A 192 -24.96 -13.94 -22.71
CA ARG A 192 -23.85 -14.73 -22.13
C ARG A 192 -23.15 -13.89 -21.08
N PRO A 193 -22.52 -14.49 -20.05
CA PRO A 193 -21.72 -13.73 -19.10
C PRO A 193 -20.66 -12.87 -19.82
N LEU A 194 -20.63 -11.59 -19.46
CA LEU A 194 -19.62 -10.63 -19.92
C LEU A 194 -18.47 -10.60 -18.90
N ARG A 195 -17.23 -10.74 -19.37
CA ARG A 195 -16.05 -10.70 -18.52
C ARG A 195 -15.28 -9.39 -18.68
N ILE A 196 -15.24 -8.60 -17.61
CA ILE A 196 -14.40 -7.41 -17.50
C ILE A 196 -13.22 -7.74 -16.59
N VAL A 197 -11.99 -7.47 -17.02
CA VAL A 197 -10.79 -7.61 -16.20
C VAL A 197 -10.23 -6.23 -15.85
N GLN A 198 -10.09 -5.94 -14.57
CA GLN A 198 -9.43 -4.72 -14.10
C GLN A 198 -7.98 -5.00 -13.73
N ILE A 199 -7.12 -4.09 -14.19
CA ILE A 199 -5.73 -3.96 -13.76
C ILE A 199 -5.55 -2.53 -13.24
N SER A 200 -4.89 -2.39 -12.09
CA SER A 200 -4.69 -1.10 -11.45
C SER A 200 -3.30 -0.99 -10.86
N ASP A 201 -2.80 0.24 -10.71
CA ASP A 201 -1.60 0.57 -9.96
C ASP A 201 -0.42 -0.30 -10.40
N LEU A 202 -0.13 -0.29 -11.70
CA LEU A 202 0.95 -1.09 -12.27
C LEU A 202 2.31 -0.69 -11.70
N HIS A 203 2.50 0.62 -11.44
CA HIS A 203 3.75 1.21 -10.93
C HIS A 203 4.99 0.59 -11.60
N ILE A 204 4.98 0.47 -12.92
CA ILE A 204 6.08 -0.15 -13.66
C ILE A 204 7.34 0.69 -13.48
N GLU A 205 8.40 0.00 -13.05
CA GLU A 205 9.77 0.52 -13.02
C GLU A 205 10.57 -0.11 -14.14
N ARG A 206 10.49 -1.43 -14.22
CA ARG A 206 11.11 -2.28 -15.23
C ARG A 206 10.23 -3.48 -15.49
N VAL A 207 10.47 -4.13 -16.63
CA VAL A 207 9.97 -5.49 -16.88
C VAL A 207 10.65 -6.49 -15.96
N ASN A 208 9.83 -7.38 -15.41
CA ASN A 208 10.25 -8.51 -14.59
C ASN A 208 9.28 -9.69 -14.74
N ASP A 209 9.58 -10.80 -14.07
CA ASP A 209 8.77 -12.01 -14.09
C ASP A 209 7.31 -11.77 -13.67
N LEU A 210 7.06 -10.85 -12.72
CA LEU A 210 5.70 -10.48 -12.32
C LEU A 210 4.92 -9.85 -13.48
N THR A 211 5.53 -8.94 -14.23
CA THR A 211 4.85 -8.30 -15.39
C THR A 211 4.59 -9.29 -16.52
N ASP A 212 5.49 -10.24 -16.77
CA ASP A 212 5.27 -11.29 -17.78
C ASP A 212 4.19 -12.28 -17.34
N HIS A 213 4.19 -12.68 -16.06
CA HIS A 213 3.12 -13.49 -15.45
C HIS A 213 1.78 -12.77 -15.45
N LEU A 214 1.75 -11.45 -15.21
CA LEU A 214 0.55 -10.63 -15.28
C LEU A 214 -0.08 -10.72 -16.67
N VAL A 215 0.68 -10.44 -17.72
CA VAL A 215 0.19 -10.47 -19.10
C VAL A 215 -0.32 -11.87 -19.46
N ALA A 216 0.45 -12.91 -19.12
CA ALA A 216 0.05 -14.30 -19.38
C ALA A 216 -1.26 -14.66 -18.65
N GLN A 217 -1.37 -14.30 -17.37
CA GLN A 217 -2.55 -14.58 -16.56
C GLN A 217 -3.76 -13.82 -17.09
N VAL A 218 -3.65 -12.52 -17.37
CA VAL A 218 -4.76 -11.71 -17.91
C VAL A 218 -5.25 -12.25 -19.24
N ASN A 219 -4.34 -12.55 -20.18
CA ASN A 219 -4.73 -13.10 -21.48
C ASN A 219 -5.38 -14.49 -21.36
N SER A 220 -4.97 -15.31 -20.38
CA SER A 220 -5.59 -16.61 -20.12
C SER A 220 -7.03 -16.54 -19.56
N LEU A 221 -7.43 -15.38 -19.02
CA LEU A 221 -8.80 -15.14 -18.56
C LEU A 221 -9.77 -14.87 -19.71
N GLU A 222 -9.26 -14.72 -20.95
CA GLU A 222 -10.02 -14.42 -22.16
C GLU A 222 -11.02 -13.25 -21.99
N PRO A 223 -10.56 -12.07 -21.52
CA PRO A 223 -11.44 -10.95 -21.21
C PRO A 223 -12.19 -10.46 -22.44
N ASP A 224 -13.45 -10.11 -22.26
CA ASP A 224 -14.19 -9.35 -23.25
C ASP A 224 -13.71 -7.89 -23.22
N LEU A 225 -13.57 -7.32 -22.02
CA LEU A 225 -13.02 -5.98 -21.78
C LEU A 225 -11.87 -6.01 -20.77
N ILE A 226 -10.86 -5.17 -20.99
CA ILE A 226 -9.89 -4.81 -19.96
C ILE A 226 -10.09 -3.35 -19.58
N VAL A 227 -10.12 -3.06 -18.28
CA VAL A 227 -10.14 -1.70 -17.74
C VAL A 227 -8.88 -1.44 -16.92
N LEU A 228 -8.19 -0.35 -17.23
CA LEU A 228 -6.96 0.08 -16.57
C LEU A 228 -7.26 1.31 -15.72
N THR A 229 -7.21 1.16 -14.41
CA THR A 229 -7.68 2.22 -13.50
C THR A 229 -6.57 3.14 -13.01
N GLY A 230 -5.50 3.36 -13.77
CA GLY A 230 -4.46 4.37 -13.49
C GLY A 230 -3.21 3.86 -12.76
N ASP A 231 -2.27 4.79 -12.55
CA ASP A 231 -0.94 4.63 -11.96
C ASP A 231 -0.06 3.63 -12.73
N PHE A 232 0.28 4.00 -13.96
CA PHE A 232 0.98 3.12 -14.90
C PHE A 232 2.46 2.96 -14.57
N LEU A 233 3.17 4.08 -14.40
CA LEU A 233 4.59 4.13 -14.05
C LEU A 233 4.75 4.48 -12.59
N ASN A 234 5.79 3.92 -11.96
CA ASN A 234 6.13 4.38 -10.63
C ASN A 234 6.55 5.86 -10.67
N SER A 235 6.18 6.64 -9.66
CA SER A 235 6.44 8.09 -9.58
C SER A 235 7.91 8.47 -9.81
N SER A 236 8.85 7.60 -9.40
CA SER A 236 10.30 7.81 -9.58
C SER A 236 10.80 7.56 -11.01
N PHE A 237 9.98 6.97 -11.88
CA PHE A 237 10.35 6.48 -13.22
C PHE A 237 9.51 7.08 -14.34
N THR A 238 8.65 8.05 -14.04
CA THR A 238 7.75 8.69 -15.03
C THR A 238 8.50 9.34 -16.19
N THR A 239 9.75 9.79 -15.99
CA THR A 239 10.61 10.38 -17.02
C THR A 239 11.70 9.43 -17.53
N ASP A 240 11.78 8.20 -17.00
CA ASP A 240 12.80 7.21 -17.38
C ASP A 240 12.42 6.56 -18.73
N PRO A 241 13.27 6.68 -19.77
CA PRO A 241 12.94 6.16 -21.10
C PRO A 241 12.76 4.64 -21.15
N GLN A 242 13.50 3.89 -20.33
CA GLN A 242 13.39 2.44 -20.29
C GLN A 242 12.09 2.01 -19.63
N ALA A 243 11.68 2.64 -18.52
CA ALA A 243 10.42 2.36 -17.85
C ALA A 243 9.22 2.65 -18.77
N GLN A 244 9.29 3.75 -19.52
CA GLN A 244 8.30 4.10 -20.53
C GLN A 244 8.19 3.04 -21.63
N ALA A 245 9.32 2.57 -22.17
CA ALA A 245 9.33 1.50 -23.17
C ALA A 245 8.81 0.17 -22.60
N ASP A 246 9.18 -0.14 -21.37
CA ASP A 246 8.76 -1.32 -20.62
C ASP A 246 7.24 -1.33 -20.38
N LEU A 247 6.66 -0.18 -19.99
CA LEU A 247 5.21 -0.01 -19.88
C LEU A 247 4.52 -0.27 -21.23
N VAL A 248 5.00 0.35 -22.31
CA VAL A 248 4.43 0.16 -23.66
C VAL A 248 4.47 -1.30 -24.06
N ARG A 249 5.57 -2.02 -23.75
CA ARG A 249 5.70 -3.46 -24.00
C ARG A 249 4.67 -4.28 -23.22
N VAL A 250 4.49 -3.99 -21.94
CA VAL A 250 3.53 -4.72 -21.07
C VAL A 250 2.10 -4.47 -21.54
N LEU A 251 1.71 -3.21 -21.71
CA LEU A 251 0.36 -2.83 -22.14
C LEU A 251 0.04 -3.32 -23.55
N GLY A 252 0.99 -3.25 -24.49
CA GLY A 252 0.81 -3.73 -25.86
C GLY A 252 0.68 -5.25 -25.99
N ALA A 253 0.99 -6.01 -24.94
CA ALA A 253 0.84 -7.46 -24.92
C ALA A 253 -0.52 -7.92 -24.35
N LEU A 254 -1.29 -7.01 -23.75
CA LEU A 254 -2.64 -7.29 -23.26
C LEU A 254 -3.62 -7.48 -24.42
N ARG A 255 -4.56 -8.40 -24.28
CA ARG A 255 -5.56 -8.73 -25.31
C ARG A 255 -6.95 -8.82 -24.68
N ALA A 256 -7.89 -8.10 -25.27
CA ALA A 256 -9.31 -8.16 -24.96
C ALA A 256 -10.11 -8.22 -26.27
N LYS A 257 -11.29 -8.84 -26.26
CA LYS A 257 -12.10 -9.02 -27.47
C LYS A 257 -12.73 -7.71 -27.96
N GLU A 258 -13.23 -6.91 -27.03
CA GLU A 258 -14.04 -5.71 -27.30
C GLU A 258 -13.29 -4.40 -26.97
N GLY A 259 -12.09 -4.49 -26.40
CA GLY A 259 -11.20 -3.35 -26.23
C GLY A 259 -10.58 -3.22 -24.83
N ILE A 260 -9.64 -2.29 -24.74
CA ILE A 260 -8.95 -1.92 -23.51
C ILE A 260 -9.20 -0.44 -23.26
N TYR A 261 -9.68 -0.12 -22.06
CA TYR A 261 -10.05 1.24 -21.67
C TYR A 261 -9.25 1.66 -20.45
N ALA A 262 -8.82 2.90 -20.41
CA ALA A 262 -7.92 3.40 -19.38
C ALA A 262 -8.40 4.74 -18.81
N VAL A 263 -8.07 5.01 -17.55
CA VAL A 263 -8.09 6.34 -16.95
C VAL A 263 -6.73 6.65 -16.33
N ARG A 264 -6.44 7.93 -16.11
CA ARG A 264 -5.22 8.37 -15.42
C ARG A 264 -5.38 8.27 -13.90
N GLY A 265 -4.31 7.83 -13.23
CA GLY A 265 -4.12 7.98 -11.79
C GLY A 265 -3.36 9.25 -11.41
N ASN A 266 -3.08 9.41 -10.12
CA ASN A 266 -2.50 10.65 -9.59
C ASN A 266 -1.03 10.84 -9.97
N VAL A 267 -0.30 9.78 -10.35
CA VAL A 267 1.09 9.90 -10.81
C VAL A 267 1.21 10.03 -12.33
N ASP A 268 0.09 9.89 -13.05
CA ASP A 268 0.04 9.85 -14.51
C ASP A 268 -0.10 11.27 -15.09
N ALA A 269 1.02 11.85 -15.53
CA ALA A 269 1.00 13.16 -16.18
C ALA A 269 0.22 13.11 -17.51
N PRO A 270 -0.69 14.07 -17.80
CA PRO A 270 -1.59 13.99 -18.96
C PRO A 270 -0.86 13.81 -20.30
N ALA A 271 0.07 14.71 -20.62
CA ALA A 271 0.79 14.68 -21.89
C ALA A 271 1.69 13.44 -22.04
N ALA A 272 2.26 12.95 -20.94
CA ALA A 272 3.10 11.76 -20.95
C ALA A 272 2.25 10.51 -21.19
N THR A 273 1.12 10.39 -20.49
CA THR A 273 0.21 9.24 -20.61
C THR A 273 -0.39 9.15 -21.99
N ALA A 274 -0.91 10.26 -22.53
CA ALA A 274 -1.42 10.30 -23.89
C ALA A 274 -0.36 9.86 -24.92
N ARG A 275 0.89 10.32 -24.77
CA ARG A 275 2.00 9.88 -25.62
C ARG A 275 2.25 8.38 -25.52
N LEU A 276 2.33 7.84 -24.32
CA LEU A 276 2.63 6.42 -24.07
C LEU A 276 1.54 5.49 -24.61
N LEU A 277 0.27 5.91 -24.53
CA LEU A 277 -0.86 5.11 -24.99
C LEU A 277 -1.17 5.30 -26.49
N SER A 278 -0.70 6.38 -27.13
CA SER A 278 -1.06 6.73 -28.52
C SER A 278 -0.82 5.64 -29.58
N GLY A 279 0.15 4.74 -29.36
CA GLY A 279 0.48 3.64 -30.27
C GLY A 279 -0.15 2.29 -29.91
N LEU A 280 -0.98 2.25 -28.86
CA LEU A 280 -1.57 1.03 -28.33
C LEU A 280 -3.07 1.00 -28.63
N PRO A 281 -3.69 -0.20 -28.73
CA PRO A 281 -5.13 -0.34 -28.88
C PRO A 281 -5.85 -0.10 -27.54
N ILE A 282 -5.58 1.05 -26.91
CA ILE A 282 -6.09 1.45 -25.60
C ILE A 282 -6.78 2.79 -25.75
N VAL A 283 -8.05 2.85 -25.35
CA VAL A 283 -8.83 4.09 -25.33
C VAL A 283 -8.66 4.72 -23.96
N LEU A 284 -7.98 5.87 -23.91
CA LEU A 284 -7.89 6.69 -22.70
C LEU A 284 -9.17 7.52 -22.57
N LEU A 285 -9.90 7.34 -21.48
CA LEU A 285 -11.15 8.06 -21.19
C LEU A 285 -10.86 9.25 -20.28
N GLU A 286 -11.07 10.46 -20.79
CA GLU A 286 -10.84 11.71 -20.04
C GLU A 286 -12.09 12.60 -19.99
N GLY A 287 -13.19 12.07 -19.45
CA GLY A 287 -14.46 12.80 -19.38
C GLY A 287 -15.43 12.49 -20.52
N GLU A 288 -15.40 11.27 -21.06
CA GLU A 288 -16.28 10.82 -22.13
C GLU A 288 -16.97 9.48 -21.83
N TRP A 289 -18.06 9.21 -22.57
CA TRP A 289 -18.78 7.94 -22.54
C TRP A 289 -18.43 7.09 -23.76
N VAL A 290 -18.35 5.78 -23.54
CA VAL A 290 -18.29 4.76 -24.59
C VAL A 290 -19.42 3.76 -24.34
N ASN A 291 -20.26 3.56 -25.36
CA ASN A 291 -21.36 2.60 -25.32
C ASN A 291 -21.01 1.38 -26.13
N LEU A 292 -21.21 0.20 -25.55
CA LEU A 292 -20.83 -1.09 -26.10
C LEU A 292 -22.00 -2.06 -26.00
N GLU A 293 -22.25 -2.82 -27.06
CA GLU A 293 -23.17 -3.94 -27.05
C GLU A 293 -22.35 -5.23 -27.12
N ILE A 294 -22.29 -5.97 -26.01
CA ILE A 294 -21.41 -7.15 -25.90
C ILE A 294 -22.21 -8.34 -25.42
N GLY A 295 -22.38 -9.34 -26.29
CA GLY A 295 -22.96 -10.62 -25.89
C GLY A 295 -24.39 -10.53 -25.30
N GLY A 296 -25.16 -9.51 -25.67
CA GLY A 296 -26.51 -9.25 -25.14
C GLY A 296 -26.57 -8.23 -24.01
N HIS A 297 -25.43 -7.73 -23.53
CA HIS A 297 -25.35 -6.64 -22.56
C HIS A 297 -25.22 -5.29 -23.27
N CYS A 298 -26.01 -4.30 -22.87
CA CYS A 298 -25.68 -2.90 -23.15
C CYS A 298 -24.82 -2.36 -22.01
N VAL A 299 -23.59 -1.95 -22.31
CA VAL A 299 -22.62 -1.44 -21.33
C VAL A 299 -22.21 -0.03 -21.70
N SER A 300 -22.34 0.88 -20.74
CA SER A 300 -21.90 2.26 -20.88
C SER A 300 -20.76 2.51 -19.92
N LEU A 301 -19.57 2.72 -20.48
CA LEU A 301 -18.35 3.01 -19.75
C LEU A 301 -18.09 4.50 -19.79
N CYS A 302 -17.75 5.12 -18.66
CA CYS A 302 -17.15 6.45 -18.66
C CYS A 302 -15.91 6.48 -17.77
N GLY A 303 -15.02 7.43 -18.07
CA GLY A 303 -13.80 7.64 -17.31
C GLY A 303 -13.67 9.08 -16.85
N VAL A 304 -13.28 9.26 -15.60
CA VAL A 304 -12.86 10.55 -15.05
C VAL A 304 -11.35 10.46 -14.82
N PRO A 305 -10.54 11.41 -15.32
CA PRO A 305 -9.13 11.46 -14.94
C PRO A 305 -9.01 11.86 -13.46
N MET A 306 -7.98 11.37 -12.77
CA MET A 306 -7.70 11.83 -11.41
C MET A 306 -6.76 13.04 -11.44
N ASP A 307 -7.31 14.22 -11.19
CA ASP A 307 -6.55 15.46 -11.06
C ASP A 307 -6.83 16.08 -9.68
N ASP A 308 -7.70 17.10 -9.61
CA ASP A 308 -8.16 17.72 -8.37
C ASP A 308 -9.58 17.23 -8.05
N LEU A 309 -9.86 16.85 -6.81
CA LEU A 309 -11.13 16.22 -6.45
C LEU A 309 -12.36 17.10 -6.79
N GLU A 310 -12.26 18.43 -6.67
CA GLU A 310 -13.37 19.32 -7.00
C GLU A 310 -13.55 19.46 -8.53
N GLN A 311 -12.45 19.46 -9.27
CA GLN A 311 -12.46 19.36 -10.74
C GLN A 311 -13.10 18.03 -11.18
N ASP A 312 -12.66 16.91 -10.61
CA ASP A 312 -13.09 15.55 -10.94
C ASP A 312 -14.61 15.37 -10.70
N ARG A 313 -15.13 15.94 -9.59
CA ARG A 313 -16.56 15.99 -9.31
C ARG A 313 -17.35 16.73 -10.38
N ARG A 314 -16.82 17.83 -10.91
CA ARG A 314 -17.49 18.61 -11.98
C ARG A 314 -17.52 17.82 -13.28
N VAL A 315 -16.40 17.19 -13.65
CA VAL A 315 -16.33 16.31 -14.83
C VAL A 315 -17.36 15.18 -14.71
N LEU A 316 -17.43 14.51 -13.56
CA LEU A 316 -18.43 13.47 -13.32
C LEU A 316 -19.86 14.02 -13.39
N ALA A 317 -20.13 15.18 -12.80
CA ALA A 317 -21.45 15.80 -12.86
C ALA A 317 -21.88 16.13 -14.30
N ASP A 318 -20.96 16.61 -15.14
CA ASP A 318 -21.24 16.89 -16.55
C ASP A 318 -21.47 15.60 -17.35
N LEU A 319 -20.67 14.55 -17.12
CA LEU A 319 -20.89 13.22 -17.69
C LEU A 319 -22.27 12.66 -17.35
N VAL A 320 -22.70 12.80 -16.09
CA VAL A 320 -23.98 12.26 -15.62
C VAL A 320 -25.17 12.98 -16.27
N ARG A 321 -25.05 14.26 -16.61
CA ARG A 321 -26.13 15.02 -17.27
C ARG A 321 -26.45 14.51 -18.68
N VAL A 322 -25.46 13.96 -19.38
CA VAL A 322 -25.59 13.51 -20.77
C VAL A 322 -25.50 11.99 -20.93
N GLY A 323 -25.31 11.27 -19.81
CA GLY A 323 -25.08 9.83 -19.81
C GLY A 323 -26.35 9.02 -20.07
N PRO A 324 -26.20 7.80 -20.63
CA PRO A 324 -27.32 6.87 -20.80
C PRO A 324 -27.82 6.36 -19.43
N HIS A 325 -29.08 5.93 -19.37
CA HIS A 325 -29.75 5.45 -18.14
C HIS A 325 -30.35 4.04 -18.28
N ASP A 326 -30.29 3.47 -19.48
CA ASP A 326 -30.92 2.22 -19.91
C ASP A 326 -29.90 1.11 -20.22
N CYS A 327 -28.67 1.27 -19.74
CA CYS A 327 -27.56 0.32 -19.92
C CYS A 327 -26.81 0.13 -18.61
N PHE A 328 -26.03 -0.94 -18.51
CA PHE A 328 -25.14 -1.21 -17.38
C PHE A 328 -24.01 -0.18 -17.33
N ARG A 329 -23.99 0.66 -16.30
CA ARG A 329 -23.10 1.83 -16.22
C ARG A 329 -21.88 1.55 -15.36
N VAL A 330 -20.72 1.72 -15.97
CA VAL A 330 -19.42 1.51 -15.34
C VAL A 330 -18.66 2.84 -15.27
N LEU A 331 -18.31 3.28 -14.06
CA LEU A 331 -17.44 4.43 -13.84
C LEU A 331 -16.00 3.95 -13.62
N LEU A 332 -15.07 4.38 -14.46
CA LEU A 332 -13.64 4.25 -14.22
C LEU A 332 -13.11 5.53 -13.58
N TYR A 333 -12.52 5.39 -12.40
CA TYR A 333 -11.78 6.47 -11.74
C TYR A 333 -10.76 5.87 -10.78
N HIS A 334 -9.57 6.49 -10.68
CA HIS A 334 -8.42 5.86 -10.04
C HIS A 334 -8.60 5.65 -8.53
N SER A 335 -9.30 6.53 -7.83
CA SER A 335 -9.42 6.50 -6.36
C SER A 335 -10.86 6.33 -5.86
N PRO A 336 -11.11 5.69 -4.70
CA PRO A 336 -12.46 5.60 -4.12
C PRO A 336 -13.03 6.95 -3.62
N ASN A 337 -12.43 8.08 -3.96
CA ASN A 337 -12.84 9.40 -3.49
C ASN A 337 -14.15 9.93 -4.12
N LEU A 338 -14.60 9.37 -5.26
CA LEU A 338 -15.87 9.74 -5.92
C LEU A 338 -17.04 8.80 -5.59
N VAL A 339 -16.92 7.98 -4.54
CA VAL A 339 -17.97 7.01 -4.17
C VAL A 339 -19.34 7.67 -3.96
N PRO A 340 -19.50 8.76 -3.19
CA PRO A 340 -20.81 9.39 -3.00
C PRO A 340 -21.45 9.85 -4.32
N GLU A 341 -20.67 10.44 -5.21
CA GLU A 341 -21.11 10.96 -6.50
C GLU A 341 -21.50 9.81 -7.44
N ALA A 342 -20.71 8.73 -7.48
CA ALA A 342 -21.01 7.54 -8.27
C ALA A 342 -22.32 6.88 -7.82
N VAL A 343 -22.52 6.75 -6.51
CA VAL A 343 -23.75 6.16 -5.94
C VAL A 343 -24.96 7.05 -6.21
N ALA A 344 -24.82 8.36 -5.99
CA ALA A 344 -25.91 9.31 -6.24
C ALA A 344 -26.31 9.36 -7.73
N ALA A 345 -25.34 9.17 -8.62
CA ALA A 345 -25.55 9.12 -10.06
C ALA A 345 -26.09 7.77 -10.55
N GLY A 346 -26.17 6.74 -9.70
CA GLY A 346 -26.72 5.42 -10.04
C GLY A 346 -25.84 4.63 -11.01
N PHE A 347 -24.51 4.63 -10.81
CA PHE A 347 -23.63 3.69 -11.51
C PHE A 347 -23.79 2.27 -10.93
N ASP A 348 -23.62 1.25 -11.76
CA ASP A 348 -23.75 -0.15 -11.34
C ASP A 348 -22.41 -0.71 -10.84
N LEU A 349 -21.32 -0.37 -11.53
CA LEU A 349 -19.97 -0.81 -11.21
C LEU A 349 -18.99 0.36 -11.18
N PHE A 350 -18.17 0.42 -10.14
CA PHE A 350 -17.09 1.39 -9.97
C PHE A 350 -15.78 0.67 -9.62
N PRO A 351 -15.01 0.22 -10.63
CA PRO A 351 -13.66 -0.32 -10.45
C PRO A 351 -12.70 0.83 -10.15
N THR A 352 -11.92 0.71 -9.07
CA THR A 352 -10.96 1.72 -8.64
C THR A 352 -9.71 1.08 -8.02
N GLY A 353 -8.68 1.88 -7.78
CA GLY A 353 -7.37 1.47 -7.25
C GLY A 353 -6.90 2.43 -6.16
N HIS A 354 -5.68 2.96 -6.32
CA HIS A 354 -5.06 4.03 -5.52
C HIS A 354 -4.65 3.65 -4.09
N THR A 355 -5.45 2.84 -3.41
CA THR A 355 -5.19 2.51 -2.00
C THR A 355 -4.15 1.43 -1.83
N HIS A 356 -3.85 0.66 -2.89
CA HIS A 356 -2.99 -0.53 -2.86
C HIS A 356 -3.40 -1.60 -1.82
N GLY A 357 -4.65 -1.58 -1.32
CA GLY A 357 -5.03 -2.34 -0.12
C GLY A 357 -4.22 -1.98 1.13
N GLY A 358 -3.58 -0.82 1.09
CA GLY A 358 -2.63 -0.29 2.04
C GLY A 358 -1.19 -0.76 1.90
N GLN A 359 -0.90 -1.64 0.94
CA GLN A 359 0.41 -2.22 0.64
C GLN A 359 1.02 -3.05 1.80
N ILE A 360 1.10 -2.49 3.00
CA ILE A 360 1.53 -3.12 4.25
C ILE A 360 0.34 -3.13 5.23
N ARG A 361 -0.07 -4.34 5.63
CA ARG A 361 -1.20 -4.53 6.54
C ARG A 361 -0.75 -5.23 7.82
N LEU A 362 -1.34 -4.81 8.94
CA LEU A 362 -1.12 -5.49 10.21
C LEU A 362 -2.20 -6.55 10.45
N PRO A 363 -1.85 -7.70 11.05
CA PRO A 363 -2.84 -8.67 11.52
C PRO A 363 -3.92 -8.00 12.36
N PHE A 364 -5.18 -8.32 12.10
CA PHE A 364 -6.36 -7.79 12.81
C PHE A 364 -6.65 -6.29 12.69
N TYR A 365 -5.73 -5.49 12.14
CA TYR A 365 -5.92 -4.04 11.95
C TYR A 365 -6.12 -3.65 10.47
N GLY A 366 -5.60 -4.44 9.53
CA GLY A 366 -5.69 -4.14 8.09
C GLY A 366 -4.68 -3.08 7.67
N ALA A 367 -5.04 -2.25 6.69
CA ALA A 367 -4.13 -1.27 6.10
C ALA A 367 -3.56 -0.29 7.14
N LEU A 368 -2.24 -0.07 7.14
CA LEU A 368 -1.65 1.00 7.94
C LEU A 368 -2.06 2.38 7.41
N MET A 369 -2.15 2.49 6.08
CA MET A 369 -2.51 3.70 5.34
C MET A 369 -3.27 3.32 4.07
N THR A 370 -4.06 4.24 3.52
CA THR A 370 -4.84 4.01 2.28
C THR A 370 -4.84 5.20 1.33
N SER A 371 -4.34 6.36 1.75
CA SER A 371 -4.41 7.64 1.02
C SER A 371 -5.79 7.97 0.42
N CYS A 372 -6.85 7.51 1.10
CA CYS A 372 -8.23 7.81 0.76
C CYS A 372 -8.82 8.79 1.79
N ILE A 373 -9.62 9.77 1.34
CA ILE A 373 -10.26 10.76 2.21
C ILE A 373 -11.24 10.12 3.21
N TYR A 374 -11.72 8.90 2.91
CA TYR A 374 -12.57 8.10 3.79
C TYR A 374 -11.78 7.18 4.72
N GLY A 375 -10.46 7.37 4.80
CA GLY A 375 -9.54 6.58 5.62
C GLY A 375 -9.64 5.10 5.31
N LYS A 376 -9.92 4.29 6.33
CA LYS A 376 -9.97 2.83 6.25
C LYS A 376 -11.31 2.26 5.75
N ARG A 377 -12.26 3.11 5.35
CA ARG A 377 -13.58 2.63 4.91
C ARG A 377 -13.49 1.82 3.62
N TYR A 378 -12.66 2.27 2.68
CA TYR A 378 -12.48 1.67 1.37
C TYR A 378 -11.01 1.24 1.21
N GLU A 379 -10.60 0.17 1.88
CA GLU A 379 -9.21 -0.32 1.80
C GLU A 379 -8.98 -1.17 0.55
N MET A 380 -9.77 -2.22 0.36
CA MET A 380 -9.63 -3.19 -0.73
C MET A 380 -10.87 -4.08 -0.84
N GLY A 381 -11.10 -4.63 -2.02
CA GLY A 381 -12.17 -5.57 -2.29
C GLY A 381 -13.52 -4.90 -2.59
N PRO A 382 -14.61 -5.69 -2.55
CA PRO A 382 -15.94 -5.23 -2.94
C PRO A 382 -16.66 -4.49 -1.81
N TYR A 383 -17.36 -3.41 -2.17
CA TYR A 383 -18.23 -2.62 -1.31
C TYR A 383 -19.55 -2.37 -2.03
N HIS A 384 -20.66 -2.80 -1.44
CA HIS A 384 -21.99 -2.48 -1.95
C HIS A 384 -22.53 -1.24 -1.23
N VAL A 385 -22.76 -0.16 -1.99
CA VAL A 385 -23.34 1.09 -1.46
C VAL A 385 -24.52 1.46 -2.34
N GLY A 386 -25.73 1.31 -1.79
CA GLY A 386 -26.94 1.34 -2.61
C GLY A 386 -26.92 0.19 -3.62
N ASN A 387 -27.16 0.49 -4.89
CA ASN A 387 -27.09 -0.47 -5.99
C ASN A 387 -25.69 -0.55 -6.64
N THR A 388 -24.78 0.36 -6.29
CA THR A 388 -23.44 0.42 -6.88
C THR A 388 -22.51 -0.57 -6.20
N LEU A 389 -21.86 -1.42 -6.99
CA LEU A 389 -20.69 -2.17 -6.55
C LEU A 389 -19.43 -1.33 -6.78
N ILE A 390 -18.78 -0.92 -5.70
CA ILE A 390 -17.45 -0.35 -5.73
C ILE A 390 -16.44 -1.46 -5.49
N TYR A 391 -15.37 -1.51 -6.27
CA TYR A 391 -14.29 -2.46 -6.03
C TYR A 391 -12.95 -1.74 -6.00
N VAL A 392 -12.28 -1.81 -4.85
CA VAL A 392 -10.97 -1.21 -4.65
C VAL A 392 -9.90 -2.27 -4.84
N SER A 393 -9.16 -2.20 -5.95
CA SER A 393 -8.08 -3.13 -6.27
C SER A 393 -6.91 -2.95 -5.31
N ARG A 394 -6.23 -4.06 -4.97
CA ARG A 394 -4.94 -4.02 -4.26
C ARG A 394 -3.77 -3.54 -5.14
N GLY A 395 -4.00 -3.38 -6.45
CA GLY A 395 -2.98 -3.02 -7.41
C GLY A 395 -2.00 -4.16 -7.76
N ILE A 396 -1.17 -3.95 -8.78
CA ILE A 396 -0.13 -4.91 -9.17
C ILE A 396 1.23 -4.51 -8.60
N GLY A 397 1.66 -3.29 -8.88
CA GLY A 397 2.96 -2.76 -8.47
C GLY A 397 2.94 -2.24 -7.05
N MET A 398 4.04 -1.61 -6.65
CA MET A 398 4.17 -1.01 -5.33
C MET A 398 4.45 0.47 -5.52
N GLU A 399 3.75 1.30 -4.75
CA GLU A 399 4.19 2.67 -4.58
C GLU A 399 5.55 2.64 -3.87
N GLY A 400 6.42 3.60 -4.21
CA GLY A 400 7.75 3.70 -3.64
C GLY A 400 8.07 5.07 -3.07
N TRP A 401 7.05 5.92 -2.87
CA TRP A 401 7.23 7.29 -2.41
C TRP A 401 7.05 7.40 -0.89
N LEU A 402 5.85 7.18 -0.35
CA LEU A 402 5.64 7.23 1.12
C LEU A 402 5.79 5.88 1.81
N VAL A 403 5.47 4.80 1.09
CA VAL A 403 5.48 3.44 1.61
C VAL A 403 6.69 2.68 1.06
N PRO A 404 7.42 1.89 1.88
CA PRO A 404 8.49 1.05 1.36
C PRO A 404 7.97 0.09 0.28
N ARG A 405 8.80 -0.20 -0.73
CA ARG A 405 8.51 -1.16 -1.80
C ARG A 405 8.47 -2.60 -1.26
N MET A 406 7.41 -2.90 -0.52
CA MET A 406 7.11 -4.20 0.07
C MET A 406 5.60 -4.38 0.16
N ARG A 407 5.11 -5.61 0.05
CA ARG A 407 3.71 -5.98 0.31
C ARG A 407 3.66 -6.95 1.48
N PHE A 408 2.79 -6.71 2.46
CA PHE A 408 2.61 -7.64 3.58
C PHE A 408 1.14 -7.82 3.91
N LEU A 409 0.65 -9.06 3.86
CA LEU A 409 -0.77 -9.43 3.94
C LEU A 409 -1.67 -8.72 2.89
N CYS A 410 -1.07 -8.29 1.77
CA CYS A 410 -1.67 -7.60 0.65
C CYS A 410 -1.01 -8.01 -0.69
N PRO A 411 -1.16 -9.27 -1.15
CA PRO A 411 -0.55 -9.70 -2.40
C PRO A 411 -1.18 -8.98 -3.59
N PRO A 412 -0.47 -8.79 -4.70
CA PRO A 412 -0.99 -8.12 -5.89
C PRO A 412 -2.17 -8.88 -6.52
N GLU A 413 -3.01 -8.16 -7.25
CA GLU A 413 -4.34 -8.64 -7.64
C GLU A 413 -4.75 -8.22 -9.06
N ILE A 414 -5.20 -9.21 -9.84
CA ILE A 414 -6.07 -9.01 -11.00
C ILE A 414 -7.52 -9.18 -10.53
N VAL A 415 -8.41 -8.28 -10.92
CA VAL A 415 -9.83 -8.38 -10.60
C VAL A 415 -10.62 -8.77 -11.84
N VAL A 416 -11.51 -9.73 -11.69
CA VAL A 416 -12.40 -10.21 -12.75
C VAL A 416 -13.84 -9.99 -12.32
N TYR A 417 -14.60 -9.29 -13.17
CA TYR A 417 -16.03 -9.13 -13.04
C TYR A 417 -16.70 -10.02 -14.06
N ASP A 418 -17.45 -11.01 -13.58
CA ASP A 418 -18.37 -11.79 -14.41
C ASP A 418 -19.76 -11.15 -14.28
N ILE A 419 -20.11 -10.31 -15.25
CA ILE A 419 -21.39 -9.63 -15.39
C ILE A 419 -22.41 -10.65 -15.95
N LYS A 420 -23.57 -10.76 -15.30
CA LYS A 420 -24.58 -11.78 -15.59
C LYS A 420 -25.96 -11.18 -15.77
#